data_AF-A0A5N5PAU2-F1
#
_entry.id   AF-A0A5N5PAU2-F1
#
_cell.length_a   1.000
_cell.length_b   1.000
_cell.length_c   1.000
_cell.angle_alpha   90.00
_cell.angle_beta   90.00
_cell.angle_gamma   90.00
#
_symmetry.space_group_name_H-M   'P 1'
#
loop_
_entity.id
_entity.type
_entity.pdbx_description
1 polymer ?
#
loop_
_entity_poly.entity_id
_entity_poly.type
_entity_poly.pdbx_seq_one_letter_code
_entity_poly.pdbx_strand_id
1 'polypeptide(L)'
;MILTLITTTLLGFGSVFTDEVPPPQNLRIQSENLGLVLEWDPPQTATGKDFRYTAEYKSWAMFNLVCQNVSSLSCNFTKDVTPYGTYIFRVKTELNGKSSVWIEIECQPLEKITVIGAPDVRLQSRRGTMEVDITEPVLRKSNLKDVYGNIFYRIRYWTEGTPEKEELVEQSRVMLMNLLPEMRYCVEVVIVLDHKKNSLPSNITCEMNTASDEVESWLIAVVLLVSFLVTLISVLLISLAVWSGYRGIRFLHPRAKLPEHFKQYLSERPSSSILLAMQISAQPKELYHEFSIITAQEIPPESKQKESSKPTLLNADMKHVCSEQEGKQS
;
A
#
# COMPACT_ATOMS: atom_id res chain seq x y z
N MET A 1 75.16 89.52 -30.99
CA MET A 1 74.20 88.41 -31.20
C MET A 1 74.54 87.34 -30.17
N ILE A 2 73.81 87.35 -29.05
CA ILE A 2 74.09 86.56 -27.84
C ILE A 2 73.28 85.27 -27.96
N LEU A 3 73.91 84.11 -27.81
CA LEU A 3 73.28 82.79 -27.86
C LEU A 3 73.11 82.28 -26.42
N THR A 4 71.88 82.25 -25.91
CA THR A 4 71.54 81.63 -24.62
C THR A 4 70.92 80.26 -24.86
N LEU A 5 71.60 79.21 -24.38
CA LEU A 5 71.12 77.83 -24.33
C LEU A 5 70.27 77.64 -23.07
N ILE A 6 68.97 77.40 -23.24
CA ILE A 6 68.08 76.98 -22.16
C ILE A 6 67.98 75.46 -22.23
N THR A 7 68.55 74.77 -21.25
CA THR A 7 68.39 73.34 -21.03
C THR A 7 67.22 73.11 -20.07
N THR A 8 66.12 72.60 -20.61
CA THR A 8 64.95 72.18 -19.83
C THR A 8 65.16 70.75 -19.33
N THR A 9 65.50 70.60 -18.06
CA THR A 9 65.46 69.31 -17.35
C THR A 9 64.01 68.94 -17.07
N LEU A 10 63.50 67.92 -17.78
CA LEU A 10 62.21 67.29 -17.49
C LEU A 10 62.37 66.41 -16.24
N LEU A 11 61.89 66.88 -15.09
CA LEU A 11 61.69 66.04 -13.91
C LEU A 11 60.48 65.14 -14.17
N GLY A 12 60.75 63.92 -14.63
CA GLY A 12 59.76 62.87 -14.72
C GLY A 12 59.32 62.48 -13.31
N PHE A 13 58.13 62.92 -12.90
CA PHE A 13 57.42 62.31 -11.80
C PHE A 13 57.04 60.89 -12.23
N GLY A 14 57.88 59.92 -11.84
CA GLY A 14 57.50 58.52 -11.87
C GLY A 14 56.32 58.31 -10.94
N SER A 15 55.11 58.18 -11.50
CA SER A 15 53.95 57.72 -10.75
C SER A 15 54.29 56.31 -10.25
N VAL A 16 54.47 56.18 -8.93
CA VAL A 16 54.55 54.88 -8.27
C VAL A 16 53.16 54.27 -8.38
N PHE A 17 52.94 53.42 -9.38
CA PHE A 17 51.80 52.51 -9.38
C PHE A 17 52.00 51.55 -8.20
N THR A 18 51.32 51.79 -7.09
CA THR A 18 51.15 50.74 -6.08
C THR A 18 50.31 49.67 -6.73
N ASP A 19 50.98 48.57 -7.11
CA ASP A 19 50.37 47.36 -7.65
C ASP A 19 49.51 46.72 -6.55
N GLU A 20 48.29 47.25 -6.43
CA GLU A 20 47.25 46.83 -5.50
C GLU A 20 46.55 45.60 -6.08
N VAL A 21 46.41 44.56 -5.26
CA VAL A 21 45.77 43.32 -5.69
C VAL A 21 44.27 43.58 -5.85
N PRO A 22 43.70 43.37 -7.04
CA PRO A 22 42.28 43.67 -7.25
C PRO A 22 41.39 42.66 -6.51
N PRO A 23 40.26 43.11 -5.92
CA PRO A 23 39.32 42.22 -5.27
C PRO A 23 38.58 41.33 -6.28
N PRO A 24 37.95 40.23 -5.82
CA PRO A 24 37.09 39.41 -6.66
C PRO A 24 35.87 40.21 -7.16
N GLN A 25 35.16 39.68 -8.15
CA GLN A 25 33.95 40.31 -8.71
C GLN A 25 32.72 39.40 -8.53
N ASN A 26 31.52 39.96 -8.71
CA ASN A 26 30.25 39.21 -8.76
C ASN A 26 30.07 38.16 -7.64
N LEU A 27 30.25 38.60 -6.39
CA LEU A 27 30.04 37.76 -5.22
C LEU A 27 28.57 37.34 -5.13
N ARG A 28 28.33 36.03 -5.06
CA ARG A 28 26.99 35.43 -5.10
C ARG A 28 26.87 34.29 -4.12
N ILE A 29 25.66 34.14 -3.56
CA ILE A 29 25.31 33.05 -2.66
C ILE A 29 24.46 32.06 -3.47
N GLN A 30 24.90 30.81 -3.53
CA GLN A 30 24.14 29.71 -4.09
C GLN A 30 23.66 28.80 -2.97
N SER A 31 22.37 28.50 -2.95
CA SER A 31 21.79 27.61 -1.96
C SER A 31 20.77 26.64 -2.54
N GLU A 32 21.08 25.36 -2.42
CA GLU A 32 20.25 24.25 -2.87
C GLU A 32 20.23 23.19 -1.78
N ASN A 33 19.04 22.64 -1.48
CA ASN A 33 18.84 21.55 -0.54
C ASN A 33 19.50 21.80 0.82
N LEU A 34 19.37 23.03 1.36
CA LEU A 34 20.00 23.49 2.60
C LEU A 34 21.54 23.45 2.59
N GLY A 35 22.15 23.39 1.41
CA GLY A 35 23.55 23.70 1.19
C GLY A 35 23.76 25.20 0.99
N LEU A 36 24.96 25.68 1.31
CA LEU A 36 25.35 27.07 1.05
C LEU A 36 26.77 27.12 0.49
N VAL A 37 26.90 27.66 -0.71
CA VAL A 37 28.17 27.87 -1.41
C VAL A 37 28.26 29.34 -1.78
N LEU A 38 29.36 29.97 -1.40
CA LEU A 38 29.72 31.31 -1.84
C LEU A 38 30.52 31.19 -3.12
N GLU A 39 30.17 31.93 -4.17
CA GLU A 39 30.90 31.95 -5.43
C GLU A 39 31.27 33.39 -5.82
N TRP A 40 32.33 33.52 -6.61
CA TRP A 40 32.82 34.80 -7.10
C TRP A 40 33.50 34.63 -8.45
N ASP A 41 33.70 35.74 -9.14
CA ASP A 41 34.45 35.81 -10.38
C ASP A 41 35.86 36.33 -10.11
N PRO A 42 36.86 35.88 -10.90
CA PRO A 42 38.21 36.40 -10.78
C PRO A 42 38.26 37.88 -11.18
N PRO A 43 39.26 38.64 -10.72
CA PRO A 43 39.47 40.01 -11.16
C PRO A 43 39.65 40.11 -12.69
N GLN A 44 39.19 41.19 -13.32
CA GLN A 44 39.31 41.36 -14.79
C GLN A 44 40.76 41.32 -15.31
N THR A 45 41.75 41.63 -14.46
CA THR A 45 43.18 41.55 -14.77
C THR A 45 43.81 40.19 -14.44
N ALA A 46 43.00 39.13 -14.35
CA ALA A 46 43.44 37.78 -13.99
C ALA A 46 44.21 37.01 -15.06
N THR A 47 44.21 37.46 -16.31
CA THR A 47 44.88 36.74 -17.40
C THR A 47 46.37 36.54 -17.09
N GLY A 48 46.77 35.28 -16.87
CA GLY A 48 48.15 34.88 -16.59
C GLY A 48 48.62 35.08 -15.14
N LYS A 49 47.72 35.39 -14.20
CA LYS A 49 48.05 35.54 -12.77
C LYS A 49 47.44 34.41 -11.93
N ASP A 50 48.22 33.82 -11.04
CA ASP A 50 47.77 32.77 -10.10
C ASP A 50 47.16 33.41 -8.85
N PHE A 51 45.92 33.87 -8.98
CA PHE A 51 45.17 34.43 -7.87
C PHE A 51 44.69 33.34 -6.92
N ARG A 52 44.88 33.57 -5.62
CA ARG A 52 44.35 32.71 -4.56
C ARG A 52 43.30 33.47 -3.76
N TYR A 53 42.38 32.74 -3.13
CA TYR A 53 41.23 33.33 -2.46
C TYR A 53 41.16 32.85 -1.03
N THR A 54 40.79 33.76 -0.14
CA THR A 54 40.51 33.45 1.26
C THR A 54 39.10 33.94 1.58
N ALA A 55 38.27 33.07 2.16
CA ALA A 55 36.86 33.33 2.43
C ALA A 55 36.52 33.02 3.90
N GLU A 56 35.74 33.92 4.50
CA GLU A 56 35.36 33.91 5.91
C GLU A 56 33.89 34.23 6.08
N TYR A 57 33.34 33.90 7.25
CA TYR A 57 31.96 34.23 7.62
C TYR A 57 31.85 34.68 9.08
N LYS A 58 30.84 35.48 9.38
CA LYS A 58 30.44 35.80 10.77
C LYS A 58 28.92 35.77 10.91
N SER A 59 28.44 35.42 12.09
CA SER A 59 27.03 35.62 12.48
C SER A 59 26.88 36.85 13.38
N TRP A 60 27.46 36.80 14.58
CA TRP A 60 27.37 37.88 15.59
C TRP A 60 28.74 38.40 16.06
N ALA A 61 29.76 37.55 16.02
CA ALA A 61 31.09 37.84 16.58
C ALA A 61 32.15 38.03 15.48
N MET A 62 33.35 37.51 15.73
CA MET A 62 34.49 37.55 14.82
C MET A 62 34.25 36.72 13.56
N PHE A 63 34.93 37.09 12.48
CA PHE A 63 34.98 36.28 11.28
C PHE A 63 35.74 34.97 11.52
N ASN A 64 35.19 33.88 11.01
CA ASN A 64 35.77 32.55 11.05
C ASN A 64 36.21 32.16 9.64
N LEU A 65 37.43 31.65 9.56
CA LEU A 65 38.06 31.20 8.32
C LEU A 65 37.53 29.84 7.89
N VAL A 66 37.14 29.71 6.62
CA VAL A 66 36.64 28.44 6.05
C VAL A 66 37.49 27.99 4.87
N CYS A 67 37.68 28.86 3.89
CA CYS A 67 38.59 28.59 2.78
C CYS A 67 39.81 29.50 2.90
N GLN A 68 41.01 28.92 2.98
CA GLN A 68 42.24 29.67 3.05
C GLN A 68 43.07 29.42 1.80
N ASN A 69 43.44 30.50 1.13
CA ASN A 69 44.41 30.47 0.05
C ASN A 69 44.04 29.41 -1.01
N VAL A 70 42.80 29.36 -1.50
CA VAL A 70 42.31 28.37 -2.48
C VAL A 70 42.36 28.93 -3.90
N SER A 71 42.49 28.08 -4.92
CA SER A 71 42.36 28.49 -6.33
C SER A 71 40.92 28.37 -6.86
N SER A 72 40.02 27.74 -6.09
CA SER A 72 38.61 27.64 -6.46
C SER A 72 37.93 29.00 -6.42
N LEU A 73 36.99 29.21 -7.34
CA LEU A 73 36.12 30.39 -7.42
C LEU A 73 34.85 30.25 -6.55
N SER A 74 34.91 29.33 -5.60
CA SER A 74 33.83 29.05 -4.67
C SER A 74 34.35 28.48 -3.35
N CYS A 75 33.57 28.67 -2.30
CA CYS A 75 33.78 28.12 -0.97
C CYS A 75 32.48 27.59 -0.38
N ASN A 76 32.51 26.37 0.17
CA ASN A 76 31.34 25.70 0.73
C ASN A 76 31.26 25.93 2.24
N PHE A 77 30.24 26.65 2.68
CA PHE A 77 29.98 26.98 4.09
C PHE A 77 28.87 26.14 4.72
N THR A 78 28.37 25.10 4.04
CA THR A 78 27.20 24.30 4.46
C THR A 78 27.34 23.75 5.90
N LYS A 79 28.55 23.40 6.31
CA LYS A 79 28.80 22.84 7.66
C LYS A 79 28.85 23.92 8.73
N ASP A 80 29.22 25.15 8.35
CA ASP A 80 29.57 26.26 9.24
C ASP A 80 28.37 27.14 9.61
N VAL A 81 27.28 27.03 8.83
CA VAL A 81 26.06 27.82 9.00
C VAL A 81 24.90 26.97 9.53
N THR A 82 23.93 27.62 10.18
CA THR A 82 22.67 27.04 10.63
C THR A 82 21.53 27.47 9.71
N PRO A 83 20.44 26.69 9.59
CA PRO A 83 19.32 27.05 8.72
C PRO A 83 18.65 28.40 9.05
N TYR A 84 18.68 28.79 10.32
CA TYR A 84 17.95 29.94 10.87
C TYR A 84 18.81 31.20 11.01
N GLY A 85 20.14 31.06 10.96
CA GLY A 85 21.06 32.16 11.23
C GLY A 85 21.19 33.15 10.08
N THR A 86 21.38 34.42 10.42
CA THR A 86 21.84 35.45 9.48
C THR A 86 23.36 35.51 9.52
N TYR A 87 23.99 35.65 8.36
CA TYR A 87 25.45 35.63 8.23
C TYR A 87 25.95 36.72 7.30
N ILE A 88 27.18 37.18 7.53
CA ILE A 88 27.93 38.02 6.59
C ILE A 88 29.11 37.18 6.11
N PHE A 89 29.21 36.99 4.81
CA PHE A 89 30.33 36.33 4.17
C PHE A 89 31.26 37.36 3.57
N ARG A 90 32.55 37.05 3.54
CA ARG A 90 33.54 37.86 2.86
C ARG A 90 34.59 37.05 2.16
N VAL A 91 35.12 37.58 1.07
CA VAL A 91 36.23 36.98 0.33
C VAL A 91 37.22 38.06 -0.10
N LYS A 92 38.49 37.68 -0.15
CA LYS A 92 39.58 38.51 -0.69
C LYS A 92 40.42 37.71 -1.66
N THR A 93 41.11 38.41 -2.55
CA THR A 93 42.11 37.85 -3.45
C THR A 93 43.51 38.05 -2.87
N GLU A 94 44.40 37.10 -3.10
CA GLU A 94 45.79 37.10 -2.68
C GLU A 94 46.69 36.80 -3.88
N LEU A 95 47.74 37.61 -4.04
CA LEU A 95 48.74 37.45 -5.10
C LEU A 95 50.12 37.82 -4.56
N ASN A 96 51.10 36.92 -4.69
CA ASN A 96 52.49 37.14 -4.29
C ASN A 96 52.65 37.70 -2.86
N GLY A 97 51.85 37.20 -1.91
CA GLY A 97 51.89 37.64 -0.50
C GLY A 97 51.17 38.95 -0.19
N LYS A 98 50.59 39.63 -1.19
CA LYS A 98 49.71 40.78 -1.00
C LYS A 98 48.24 40.35 -1.06
N SER A 99 47.38 41.06 -0.35
CA SER A 99 45.93 40.83 -0.34
C SER A 99 45.17 42.03 -0.90
N SER A 100 44.03 41.77 -1.53
CA SER A 100 43.04 42.81 -1.86
C SER A 100 42.26 43.24 -0.61
N VAL A 101 41.46 44.30 -0.76
CA VAL A 101 40.34 44.57 0.14
C VAL A 101 39.36 43.39 0.17
N TRP A 102 38.63 43.25 1.28
CA TRP A 102 37.54 42.29 1.41
C TRP A 102 36.30 42.79 0.68
N ILE A 103 35.62 41.89 -0.01
CA ILE A 103 34.24 42.11 -0.48
C ILE A 103 33.31 41.29 0.41
N GLU A 104 32.21 41.90 0.86
CA GLU A 104 31.26 41.29 1.79
C GLU A 104 29.88 41.14 1.15
N ILE A 105 29.12 40.13 1.58
CA ILE A 105 27.72 39.94 1.23
C ILE A 105 26.94 39.44 2.46
N GLU A 106 25.80 40.07 2.73
CA GLU A 106 24.88 39.63 3.78
C GLU A 106 23.97 38.51 3.26
N CYS A 107 23.71 37.52 4.10
CA CYS A 107 22.91 36.36 3.80
C CYS A 107 21.73 36.25 4.76
N GLN A 108 20.53 36.20 4.20
CA GLN A 108 19.32 35.88 4.94
C GLN A 108 19.34 34.43 5.45
N PRO A 109 18.49 34.08 6.44
CA PRO A 109 18.35 32.71 6.90
C PRO A 109 18.20 31.72 5.74
N LEU A 110 19.00 30.66 5.78
CA LEU A 110 19.11 29.66 4.73
C LEU A 110 17.75 29.05 4.38
N GLU A 111 16.90 28.80 5.37
CA GLU A 111 15.55 28.25 5.21
C GLU A 111 14.68 29.08 4.24
N LYS A 112 14.96 30.39 4.11
CA LYS A 112 14.23 31.32 3.25
C LYS A 112 14.78 31.32 1.83
N ILE A 113 16.10 31.35 1.67
CA ILE A 113 16.76 31.51 0.38
C ILE A 113 17.00 30.19 -0.37
N THR A 114 17.08 29.06 0.33
CA THR A 114 17.46 27.79 -0.28
C THR A 114 16.43 27.31 -1.29
N VAL A 115 16.86 26.75 -2.42
CA VAL A 115 15.96 26.05 -3.35
C VAL A 115 15.88 24.60 -2.92
N ILE A 116 14.67 24.11 -2.62
CA ILE A 116 14.45 22.70 -2.29
C ILE A 116 14.14 21.94 -3.58
N GLY A 117 14.94 20.91 -3.84
CA GLY A 117 14.83 20.06 -5.01
C GLY A 117 13.52 19.28 -5.06
N ALA A 118 13.23 18.72 -6.22
CA ALA A 118 12.03 17.95 -6.46
C ALA A 118 12.04 16.62 -5.69
N PRO A 119 10.90 16.16 -5.15
CA PRO A 119 10.79 14.79 -4.65
C PRO A 119 10.79 13.77 -5.80
N ASP A 120 11.27 12.56 -5.53
CA ASP A 120 11.08 11.41 -6.41
C ASP A 120 9.73 10.75 -6.11
N VAL A 121 9.02 10.34 -7.16
CA VAL A 121 7.67 9.79 -7.05
C VAL A 121 7.62 8.46 -7.76
N ARG A 122 7.13 7.43 -7.05
CA ARG A 122 6.88 6.11 -7.60
C ARG A 122 5.41 5.77 -7.47
N LEU A 123 4.85 5.23 -8.54
CA LEU A 123 3.46 4.82 -8.60
C LEU A 123 3.38 3.31 -8.63
N GLN A 124 2.46 2.75 -7.83
CA GLN A 124 2.16 1.33 -7.86
C GLN A 124 0.65 1.12 -7.83
N SER A 125 0.10 0.55 -8.89
CA SER A 125 -1.32 0.21 -8.89
C SER A 125 -1.61 -1.09 -8.14
N ARG A 126 -2.70 -1.11 -7.39
CA ARG A 126 -3.17 -2.27 -6.63
C ARG A 126 -4.70 -2.29 -6.57
N ARG A 127 -5.34 -3.30 -7.17
CA ARG A 127 -6.79 -3.56 -7.07
C ARG A 127 -7.66 -2.35 -7.38
N GLY A 128 -7.36 -1.61 -8.46
CA GLY A 128 -8.12 -0.40 -8.82
C GLY A 128 -7.79 0.85 -8.01
N THR A 129 -6.79 0.81 -7.14
CA THR A 129 -6.25 1.96 -6.41
C THR A 129 -4.79 2.22 -6.82
N MET A 130 -4.29 3.44 -6.58
CA MET A 130 -2.92 3.82 -6.89
C MET A 130 -2.17 4.22 -5.64
N GLU A 131 -1.10 3.50 -5.32
CA GLU A 131 -0.15 3.89 -4.29
C GLU A 131 0.85 4.90 -4.85
N VAL A 132 1.01 6.01 -4.13
CA VAL A 132 1.99 7.06 -4.41
C VAL A 132 3.03 6.99 -3.30
N ASP A 133 4.26 6.61 -3.67
CA ASP A 133 5.41 6.57 -2.78
C ASP A 133 6.33 7.74 -3.12
N ILE A 134 6.54 8.63 -2.14
CA ILE A 134 7.23 9.91 -2.28
C ILE A 134 8.54 9.82 -1.51
N THR A 135 9.65 10.04 -2.21
CA THR A 135 10.98 10.13 -1.60
C THR A 135 11.44 11.60 -1.59
N GLU A 136 11.77 12.10 -0.41
CA GLU A 136 12.27 13.47 -0.25
C GLU A 136 13.61 13.69 -0.97
N PRO A 137 13.89 14.91 -1.44
CA PRO A 137 15.18 15.24 -2.04
C PRO A 137 16.32 15.07 -1.03
N VAL A 138 17.48 14.64 -1.51
CA VAL A 138 18.67 14.50 -0.66
C VAL A 138 19.13 15.88 -0.20
N LEU A 139 19.01 16.12 1.11
CA LEU A 139 19.45 17.36 1.74
C LEU A 139 20.95 17.35 2.03
N ARG A 140 21.58 18.52 1.87
CA ARG A 140 23.00 18.74 2.18
C ARG A 140 23.24 19.01 3.66
N LYS A 141 22.19 19.42 4.38
CA LYS A 141 22.18 19.65 5.83
C LYS A 141 20.77 19.47 6.39
N SER A 142 20.68 18.85 7.57
CA SER A 142 19.42 18.66 8.32
C SER A 142 18.35 17.90 7.54
N ASN A 143 17.20 17.64 8.18
CA ASN A 143 16.01 17.13 7.50
C ASN A 143 14.99 18.26 7.27
N LEU A 144 14.08 18.11 6.31
CA LEU A 144 13.03 19.11 6.05
C LEU A 144 12.16 19.35 7.28
N LYS A 145 11.76 18.27 7.96
CA LYS A 145 10.94 18.32 9.17
C LYS A 145 11.61 19.05 10.33
N ASP A 146 12.92 18.90 10.47
CA ASP A 146 13.68 19.58 11.53
C ASP A 146 13.73 21.09 11.28
N VAL A 147 13.85 21.50 10.01
CA VAL A 147 13.95 22.92 9.64
C VAL A 147 12.59 23.60 9.65
N TYR A 148 11.60 23.01 9.01
CA TYR A 148 10.29 23.63 8.72
C TYR A 148 9.16 23.15 9.65
N GLY A 149 9.43 22.21 10.58
CA GLY A 149 8.42 21.66 11.47
C GLY A 149 7.46 20.73 10.73
N ASN A 150 6.32 21.24 10.28
CA ASN A 150 5.35 20.44 9.54
C ASN A 150 5.59 20.59 8.03
N ILE A 151 5.58 19.46 7.34
CA ILE A 151 5.67 19.39 5.88
C ILE A 151 4.44 18.64 5.35
N PHE A 152 3.97 19.06 4.19
CA PHE A 152 2.85 18.43 3.51
C PHE A 152 3.25 18.12 2.07
N TYR A 153 2.68 17.10 1.49
CA TYR A 153 2.82 16.75 0.08
C TYR A 153 1.52 17.10 -0.62
N ARG A 154 1.60 18.03 -1.57
CA ARG A 154 0.51 18.33 -2.49
C ARG A 154 0.64 17.38 -3.67
N ILE A 155 -0.28 16.43 -3.76
CA ILE A 155 -0.35 15.45 -4.83
C ILE A 155 -1.39 15.93 -5.83
N ARG A 156 -0.97 16.11 -7.07
CA ARG A 156 -1.82 16.46 -8.21
C ARG A 156 -1.91 15.27 -9.13
N TYR A 157 -3.11 14.89 -9.50
CA TYR A 157 -3.31 13.72 -10.35
C TYR A 157 -4.48 13.89 -11.32
N TRP A 158 -4.33 13.33 -12.51
CA TRP A 158 -5.30 13.46 -13.58
C TRP A 158 -5.21 12.29 -14.57
N THR A 159 -6.28 12.10 -15.32
CA THR A 159 -6.29 11.29 -16.54
C THR A 159 -6.41 12.18 -17.76
N GLU A 160 -6.16 11.63 -18.94
CA GLU A 160 -6.33 12.36 -20.20
C GLU A 160 -7.78 12.84 -20.36
N GLY A 161 -7.96 14.16 -20.54
CA GLY A 161 -9.28 14.78 -20.73
C GLY A 161 -10.10 15.02 -19.46
N THR A 162 -9.61 14.63 -18.28
CA THR A 162 -10.27 14.95 -16.98
C THR A 162 -9.62 16.14 -16.29
N PRO A 163 -10.38 16.93 -15.50
CA PRO A 163 -9.80 17.97 -14.67
C PRO A 163 -8.84 17.38 -13.64
N GLU A 164 -7.80 18.14 -13.33
CA GLU A 164 -6.83 17.82 -12.30
C GLU A 164 -7.48 17.76 -10.92
N LYS A 165 -7.14 16.72 -10.16
CA LYS A 165 -7.51 16.57 -8.75
C LYS A 165 -6.29 16.83 -7.88
N GLU A 166 -6.50 17.41 -6.72
CA GLU A 166 -5.45 17.73 -5.75
C GLU A 166 -5.79 17.13 -4.38
N GLU A 167 -4.79 16.54 -3.73
CA GLU A 167 -4.86 16.06 -2.36
C GLU A 167 -3.64 16.57 -1.56
N LEU A 168 -3.87 17.02 -0.34
CA LEU A 168 -2.81 17.48 0.56
C LEU A 168 -2.66 16.50 1.71
N VAL A 169 -1.48 15.89 1.83
CA VAL A 169 -1.23 14.80 2.78
C VAL A 169 0.04 15.03 3.59
N GLU A 170 0.12 14.49 4.80
CA GLU A 170 1.32 14.57 5.65
C GLU A 170 2.26 13.38 5.48
N GLN A 171 1.74 12.27 4.95
CA GLN A 171 2.48 11.01 4.82
C GLN A 171 3.15 10.94 3.44
N SER A 172 4.37 10.41 3.40
CA SER A 172 5.13 10.24 2.16
C SER A 172 4.63 9.06 1.32
N ARG A 173 3.77 8.20 1.87
CA ARG A 173 3.17 7.06 1.17
C ARG A 173 1.66 7.10 1.35
N VAL A 174 0.93 7.26 0.26
CA VAL A 174 -0.53 7.45 0.27
C VAL A 174 -1.19 6.61 -0.82
N MET A 175 -2.38 6.12 -0.52
CA MET A 175 -3.21 5.39 -1.48
C MET A 175 -4.31 6.30 -2.03
N LEU A 176 -4.26 6.61 -3.33
CA LEU A 176 -5.31 7.32 -4.03
C LEU A 176 -6.51 6.39 -4.27
N MET A 177 -7.65 6.79 -3.70
CA MET A 177 -8.92 6.05 -3.75
C MET A 177 -9.83 6.56 -4.87
N ASN A 178 -10.89 5.80 -5.17
CA ASN A 178 -11.95 6.20 -6.11
C ASN A 178 -11.41 6.56 -7.51
N LEU A 179 -10.43 5.80 -7.96
CA LEU A 179 -9.89 5.88 -9.31
C LEU A 179 -10.69 4.98 -10.25
N LEU A 180 -10.77 5.38 -11.51
CA LEU A 180 -11.36 4.54 -12.53
C LEU A 180 -10.41 3.35 -12.80
N PRO A 181 -10.92 2.11 -12.83
CA PRO A 181 -10.09 0.95 -13.18
C PRO A 181 -9.62 1.06 -14.64
N GLU A 182 -8.47 0.47 -14.94
CA GLU A 182 -7.91 0.38 -16.31
C GLU A 182 -7.67 1.75 -16.99
N MET A 183 -7.54 2.81 -16.20
CA MET A 183 -7.25 4.17 -16.69
C MET A 183 -5.81 4.59 -16.39
N ARG A 184 -5.21 5.37 -17.29
CA ARG A 184 -3.88 5.94 -17.10
C ARG A 184 -3.94 7.21 -16.28
N TYR A 185 -3.32 7.20 -15.10
CA TYR A 185 -3.19 8.36 -14.22
C TYR A 185 -1.78 8.91 -14.29
N CYS A 186 -1.67 10.23 -14.41
CA CYS A 186 -0.43 10.97 -14.23
C CYS A 186 -0.46 11.69 -12.89
N VAL A 187 0.68 11.73 -12.20
CA VAL A 187 0.85 12.31 -10.87
C VAL A 187 2.05 13.25 -10.86
N GLU A 188 1.87 14.42 -10.25
CA GLU A 188 2.90 15.40 -9.92
C GLU A 188 2.81 15.73 -8.43
N VAL A 189 3.96 15.82 -7.75
CA VAL A 189 4.01 16.09 -6.30
C VAL A 189 4.88 17.30 -6.02
N VAL A 190 4.39 18.17 -5.13
CA VAL A 190 5.13 19.32 -4.59
C VAL A 190 5.17 19.22 -3.07
N ILE A 191 6.34 19.37 -2.47
CA ILE A 191 6.46 19.49 -1.01
C ILE A 191 6.12 20.92 -0.61
N VAL A 192 5.13 21.07 0.25
CA VAL A 192 4.69 22.32 0.84
C VAL A 192 5.29 22.41 2.24
N LEU A 193 6.14 23.41 2.45
CA LEU A 193 6.85 23.66 3.69
C LEU A 193 6.16 24.81 4.46
N ASP A 194 6.46 24.93 5.75
CA ASP A 194 6.05 26.11 6.51
C ASP A 194 6.56 27.40 5.84
N HIS A 195 5.86 28.51 6.08
CA HIS A 195 6.08 29.82 5.44
C HIS A 195 5.70 29.89 3.95
N LYS A 196 4.85 28.97 3.46
CA LYS A 196 4.36 28.91 2.06
C LYS A 196 5.49 28.75 1.03
N LYS A 197 6.63 28.20 1.44
CA LYS A 197 7.72 27.83 0.54
C LYS A 197 7.44 26.44 -0.01
N ASN A 198 7.66 26.26 -1.31
CA ASN A 198 7.45 24.98 -1.98
C ASN A 198 8.79 24.43 -2.48
N SER A 199 8.89 23.11 -2.57
CA SER A 199 9.92 22.47 -3.39
C SER A 199 9.68 22.73 -4.88
N LEU A 200 10.68 22.40 -5.69
CA LEU A 200 10.43 22.15 -7.11
C LEU A 200 9.42 21.00 -7.27
N PRO A 201 8.58 21.03 -8.33
CA PRO A 201 7.67 19.94 -8.63
C PRO A 201 8.44 18.68 -9.06
N SER A 202 7.90 17.52 -8.70
CA SER A 202 8.39 16.23 -9.20
C SER A 202 8.27 16.14 -10.72
N ASN A 203 8.97 15.19 -11.31
CA ASN A 203 8.63 14.77 -12.66
C ASN A 203 7.22 14.19 -12.69
N ILE A 204 6.50 14.43 -13.78
CA ILE A 204 5.19 13.84 -14.02
C ILE A 204 5.40 12.35 -14.26
N THR A 205 4.86 11.52 -13.36
CA THR A 205 4.95 10.06 -13.45
C THR A 205 3.58 9.52 -13.78
N CYS A 206 3.46 8.65 -14.77
CA CYS A 206 2.18 8.11 -15.20
C CYS A 206 2.15 6.59 -15.16
N GLU A 207 1.10 6.02 -14.58
CA GLU A 207 0.92 4.58 -14.39
C GLU A 207 -0.51 4.17 -14.78
N MET A 208 -0.66 2.95 -15.29
CA MET A 208 -1.98 2.39 -15.61
C MET A 208 -2.58 1.76 -14.36
N ASN A 209 -3.80 2.17 -14.02
CA ASN A 209 -4.53 1.58 -12.90
C ASN A 209 -4.99 0.15 -13.26
N THR A 210 -4.89 -0.75 -12.30
CA THR A 210 -5.32 -2.14 -12.41
C THR A 210 -6.83 -2.24 -12.38
N ALA A 211 -7.37 -3.39 -12.81
CA ALA A 211 -8.78 -3.69 -12.61
C ALA A 211 -9.13 -3.65 -11.12
N SER A 212 -10.35 -3.20 -10.82
CA SER A 212 -10.85 -3.23 -9.45
C SER A 212 -11.32 -4.65 -9.12
N ASP A 213 -10.73 -5.22 -8.07
CA ASP A 213 -11.19 -6.49 -7.48
C ASP A 213 -12.31 -6.27 -6.45
N GLU A 214 -12.69 -5.01 -6.21
CA GLU A 214 -13.77 -4.70 -5.27
C GLU A 214 -15.10 -5.14 -5.86
N VAL A 215 -15.61 -6.26 -5.34
CA VAL A 215 -16.99 -6.68 -5.58
C VAL A 215 -17.88 -5.62 -4.95
N GLU A 216 -18.67 -4.92 -5.77
CA GLU A 216 -19.57 -3.88 -5.29
C GLU A 216 -20.43 -4.42 -4.14
N SER A 217 -20.48 -3.72 -3.01
CA SER A 217 -21.08 -4.25 -1.77
C SER A 217 -22.54 -4.69 -1.94
N TRP A 218 -23.27 -4.11 -2.89
CA TRP A 218 -24.64 -4.50 -3.20
C TRP A 218 -24.72 -5.89 -3.86
N LEU A 219 -23.72 -6.32 -4.63
CA LEU A 219 -23.68 -7.67 -5.21
C LEU A 219 -23.62 -8.74 -4.11
N ILE A 220 -22.82 -8.49 -3.07
CA ILE A 220 -22.75 -9.37 -1.89
C ILE A 220 -24.13 -9.42 -1.20
N ALA A 221 -24.76 -8.27 -1.00
CA ALA A 221 -26.09 -8.20 -0.38
C ALA A 221 -27.16 -8.94 -1.21
N VAL A 222 -27.15 -8.80 -2.54
CA VAL A 222 -28.06 -9.52 -3.44
C VAL A 222 -27.84 -11.02 -3.36
N VAL A 223 -26.59 -11.50 -3.40
CA VAL A 223 -26.26 -12.93 -3.31
C VAL A 223 -26.74 -13.51 -1.98
N LEU A 224 -26.52 -12.81 -0.87
CA LEU A 224 -26.99 -13.23 0.45
C LEU A 224 -28.52 -13.27 0.53
N LEU A 225 -29.21 -12.28 -0.04
CA LEU A 225 -30.66 -12.21 -0.06
C LEU A 225 -31.27 -13.34 -0.91
N VAL A 226 -30.72 -13.61 -2.09
CA VAL A 226 -31.13 -14.73 -2.95
C VAL A 226 -30.91 -16.06 -2.24
N SER A 227 -29.75 -16.25 -1.61
CA SER A 227 -29.45 -17.47 -0.83
C SER A 227 -30.47 -17.68 0.30
N PHE A 228 -30.79 -16.64 1.06
CA PHE A 228 -31.79 -16.69 2.12
C PHE A 228 -33.18 -17.07 1.60
N LEU A 229 -33.64 -16.46 0.51
CA LEU A 229 -34.94 -16.77 -0.10
C LEU A 229 -35.01 -18.23 -0.58
N VAL A 230 -33.96 -18.73 -1.23
CA VAL A 230 -33.88 -20.12 -1.70
C VAL A 230 -33.98 -21.10 -0.54
N THR A 231 -33.27 -20.84 0.57
CA THR A 231 -33.35 -21.71 1.77
C THR A 231 -34.74 -21.70 2.39
N LEU A 232 -35.37 -20.52 2.50
CA LEU A 232 -36.72 -20.38 3.06
C LEU A 232 -37.75 -21.14 2.20
N ILE A 233 -37.72 -20.95 0.88
CA ILE A 233 -38.62 -21.65 -0.04
C ILE A 233 -38.41 -23.16 0.04
N SER A 234 -37.15 -23.62 0.09
CA SER A 234 -36.83 -25.04 0.20
C SER A 234 -37.41 -25.66 1.47
N VAL A 235 -37.28 -25.00 2.62
CA VAL A 235 -37.86 -25.44 3.90
C VAL A 235 -39.39 -25.46 3.84
N LEU A 236 -40.01 -24.43 3.25
CA LEU A 236 -41.46 -24.39 3.07
C LEU A 236 -41.94 -25.55 2.19
N LEU A 237 -41.30 -25.80 1.05
CA LEU A 237 -41.66 -26.91 0.15
C LEU A 237 -41.52 -28.28 0.84
N ILE A 238 -40.44 -28.50 1.58
CA ILE A 238 -40.24 -29.73 2.36
C ILE A 238 -41.34 -29.86 3.43
N SER A 239 -41.65 -28.79 4.17
CA SER A 239 -42.71 -28.84 5.19
C SER A 239 -44.08 -29.11 4.58
N LEU A 240 -44.39 -28.53 3.41
CA LEU A 240 -45.63 -28.77 2.68
C LEU A 240 -45.71 -30.20 2.14
N ALA A 241 -44.62 -30.76 1.64
CA ALA A 241 -44.56 -32.15 1.19
C ALA A 241 -44.79 -33.11 2.37
N VAL A 242 -44.12 -32.89 3.51
CA VAL A 242 -44.31 -33.67 4.74
C VAL A 242 -45.75 -33.54 5.25
N TRP A 243 -46.31 -32.33 5.27
CA TRP A 243 -47.68 -32.07 5.69
C TRP A 243 -48.70 -32.76 4.78
N SER A 244 -48.50 -32.68 3.47
CA SER A 244 -49.36 -33.32 2.47
C SER A 244 -49.31 -34.84 2.58
N GLY A 245 -48.11 -35.41 2.77
CA GLY A 245 -47.93 -36.83 3.04
C GLY A 245 -48.60 -37.27 4.33
N TYR A 246 -48.40 -36.53 5.43
CA TYR A 246 -49.08 -36.77 6.71
C TYR A 246 -50.61 -36.72 6.57
N ARG A 247 -51.14 -35.72 5.84
CA ARG A 247 -52.58 -35.59 5.59
C ARG A 247 -53.12 -36.74 4.74
N GLY A 248 -52.39 -37.19 3.73
CA GLY A 248 -52.73 -38.36 2.91
C GLY A 248 -52.79 -39.64 3.73
N ILE A 249 -51.78 -39.90 4.55
CA ILE A 249 -51.74 -41.06 5.48
C ILE A 249 -52.92 -41.00 6.46
N ARG A 250 -53.18 -39.82 7.04
CA ARG A 250 -54.28 -39.61 7.98
C ARG A 250 -55.67 -39.77 7.32
N PHE A 251 -55.80 -39.45 6.03
CA PHE A 251 -57.03 -39.64 5.28
C PHE A 251 -57.28 -41.12 4.92
N LEU A 252 -56.22 -41.85 4.55
CA LEU A 252 -56.29 -43.29 4.25
C LEU A 252 -56.43 -44.15 5.50
N HIS A 253 -55.90 -43.70 6.65
CA HIS A 253 -56.08 -44.32 7.96
C HIS A 253 -56.64 -43.30 8.95
N PRO A 254 -57.96 -43.00 8.90
CA PRO A 254 -58.60 -42.26 9.99
C PRO A 254 -58.43 -43.09 11.25
N ARG A 255 -57.95 -42.49 12.34
CA ARG A 255 -57.84 -43.16 13.64
C ARG A 255 -59.17 -43.86 13.92
N ALA A 256 -59.19 -45.19 13.83
CA ALA A 256 -60.32 -45.99 14.24
C ALA A 256 -60.47 -45.81 15.75
N LYS A 257 -61.36 -44.92 16.18
CA LYS A 257 -61.85 -44.94 17.55
C LYS A 257 -62.74 -46.17 17.65
N LEU A 258 -62.19 -47.25 18.21
CA LEU A 258 -62.98 -48.44 18.53
C LEU A 258 -64.13 -47.98 19.45
N PRO A 259 -65.41 -48.13 19.05
CA PRO A 259 -66.54 -47.65 19.86
C PRO A 259 -66.48 -48.25 21.26
N GLU A 260 -66.76 -47.46 22.31
CA GLU A 260 -66.57 -47.89 23.71
C GLU A 260 -67.31 -49.20 24.04
N HIS A 261 -68.45 -49.44 23.39
CA HIS A 261 -69.23 -50.65 23.58
C HIS A 261 -68.46 -51.93 23.19
N PHE A 262 -67.56 -51.87 22.20
CA PHE A 262 -66.69 -53.00 21.85
C PHE A 262 -65.55 -53.17 22.87
N LYS A 263 -65.05 -52.07 23.45
CA LYS A 263 -64.01 -52.13 24.48
C LYS A 263 -64.54 -52.77 25.78
N GLN A 264 -65.81 -52.52 26.10
CA GLN A 264 -66.50 -53.15 27.23
C GLN A 264 -66.77 -54.64 26.96
N TYR A 265 -67.25 -54.98 25.75
CA TYR A 265 -67.52 -56.38 25.36
C TYR A 265 -66.26 -57.26 25.31
N LEU A 266 -65.11 -56.69 24.93
CA LEU A 266 -63.82 -57.42 24.90
C LEU A 266 -63.13 -57.48 26.28
N SER A 267 -63.50 -56.61 27.22
CA SER A 267 -62.93 -56.59 28.59
C SER A 267 -63.75 -57.42 29.58
N GLU A 268 -65.01 -57.72 29.26
CA GLU A 268 -65.84 -58.63 30.05
C GLU A 268 -65.49 -60.10 29.73
N ARG A 269 -65.20 -60.87 30.79
CA ARG A 269 -64.97 -62.33 30.71
C ARG A 269 -66.25 -62.98 30.15
N PRO A 270 -66.18 -63.75 29.03
CA PRO A 270 -67.39 -64.19 28.36
C PRO A 270 -68.11 -65.24 29.22
N SER A 271 -69.35 -64.93 29.64
CA SER A 271 -70.27 -65.83 30.34
C SER A 271 -71.22 -66.55 29.36
N SER A 272 -70.77 -66.80 28.13
CA SER A 272 -71.57 -67.58 27.17
C SER A 272 -71.30 -69.07 27.37
N SER A 273 -72.37 -69.84 27.60
CA SER A 273 -72.34 -71.30 27.76
C SER A 273 -71.76 -72.03 26.55
N ILE A 274 -71.78 -71.41 25.36
CA ILE A 274 -71.23 -71.95 24.11
C ILE A 274 -69.70 -71.95 24.11
N LEU A 275 -69.05 -70.87 24.58
CA LEU A 275 -67.58 -70.81 24.64
C LEU A 275 -67.02 -71.71 25.75
N LEU A 276 -67.72 -71.81 26.89
CA LEU A 276 -67.39 -72.77 27.95
C LEU A 276 -67.59 -74.23 27.50
N ALA A 277 -68.64 -74.52 26.71
CA ALA A 277 -68.86 -75.84 26.13
C ALA A 277 -67.81 -76.20 25.07
N MET A 278 -67.33 -75.23 24.27
CA MET A 278 -66.21 -75.41 23.35
C MET A 278 -64.87 -75.67 24.07
N GLN A 279 -64.67 -75.09 25.25
CA GLN A 279 -63.46 -75.31 26.06
C GLN A 279 -63.47 -76.64 26.84
N ILE A 280 -64.65 -77.23 27.07
CA ILE A 280 -64.84 -78.48 27.82
C ILE A 280 -65.04 -79.71 26.89
N SER A 281 -65.34 -79.49 25.60
CA SER A 281 -65.45 -80.56 24.61
C SER A 281 -64.11 -81.25 24.33
N ALA A 282 -64.03 -82.56 24.58
CA ALA A 282 -62.90 -83.40 24.18
C ALA A 282 -62.66 -83.29 22.66
N GLN A 283 -61.39 -83.19 22.25
CA GLN A 283 -61.00 -83.07 20.85
C GLN A 283 -61.55 -84.23 20.00
N PRO A 284 -62.18 -83.96 18.83
CA PRO A 284 -62.37 -84.98 17.82
C PRO A 284 -61.04 -85.29 17.15
N LYS A 285 -60.76 -86.59 17.00
CA LYS A 285 -59.56 -87.16 16.38
C LYS A 285 -59.60 -86.87 14.88
N GLU A 286 -58.88 -85.84 14.44
CA GLU A 286 -58.76 -85.50 13.01
C GLU A 286 -57.86 -86.54 12.30
N LEU A 287 -58.40 -87.11 11.22
CA LEU A 287 -57.75 -88.09 10.34
C LEU A 287 -56.89 -87.34 9.32
N TYR A 288 -55.56 -87.37 9.47
CA TYR A 288 -54.67 -86.73 8.49
C TYR A 288 -54.49 -87.62 7.26
N HIS A 289 -54.54 -87.03 6.06
CA HIS A 289 -53.90 -87.57 4.87
C HIS A 289 -52.63 -86.78 4.62
N GLU A 290 -51.50 -87.47 4.59
CA GLU A 290 -50.19 -86.92 4.27
C GLU A 290 -50.06 -86.80 2.75
N PHE A 291 -49.90 -85.57 2.24
CA PHE A 291 -49.55 -85.33 0.85
C PHE A 291 -48.18 -84.67 0.78
N SER A 292 -47.19 -85.46 0.37
CA SER A 292 -45.82 -85.04 0.07
C SER A 292 -45.77 -84.43 -1.34
N ILE A 293 -45.42 -83.14 -1.45
CA ILE A 293 -45.16 -82.50 -2.74
C ILE A 293 -43.71 -82.77 -3.11
N ILE A 294 -43.50 -83.65 -4.09
CA ILE A 294 -42.19 -83.95 -4.69
C ILE A 294 -41.87 -82.86 -5.71
N THR A 295 -40.69 -82.26 -5.58
CA THR A 295 -40.11 -81.34 -6.57
C THR A 295 -39.72 -82.11 -7.83
N ALA A 296 -40.13 -81.61 -9.01
CA ALA A 296 -39.60 -82.07 -10.29
C ALA A 296 -38.94 -80.91 -11.07
N GLN A 297 -37.63 -81.00 -11.11
CA GLN A 297 -36.65 -80.56 -12.12
C GLN A 297 -37.05 -81.19 -13.50
N GLU A 298 -36.84 -80.68 -14.72
CA GLU A 298 -35.72 -79.97 -15.33
C GLU A 298 -36.04 -79.54 -16.80
N ILE A 299 -35.36 -78.46 -17.25
CA ILE A 299 -34.73 -78.18 -18.57
C ILE A 299 -35.48 -77.61 -19.82
N PRO A 300 -34.78 -76.74 -20.62
CA PRO A 300 -35.27 -75.70 -21.55
C PRO A 300 -34.91 -76.07 -23.03
N PRO A 301 -34.83 -75.20 -24.11
CA PRO A 301 -34.14 -73.89 -24.30
C PRO A 301 -35.03 -72.86 -25.09
N GLU A 302 -34.69 -71.63 -25.53
CA GLU A 302 -33.49 -71.16 -26.24
C GLU A 302 -33.42 -69.62 -26.40
N SER A 303 -32.21 -69.08 -26.20
CA SER A 303 -31.51 -67.91 -26.78
C SER A 303 -32.17 -66.50 -26.88
N LYS A 304 -31.49 -65.50 -26.29
CA LYS A 304 -30.51 -64.66 -27.01
C LYS A 304 -29.53 -63.96 -26.04
N GLN A 305 -28.25 -64.12 -26.37
CA GLN A 305 -27.04 -63.43 -25.88
C GLN A 305 -27.19 -61.88 -25.95
N LYS A 306 -26.46 -61.05 -25.19
CA LYS A 306 -24.99 -61.05 -25.05
C LYS A 306 -24.49 -60.15 -23.89
N GLU A 307 -23.47 -60.67 -23.19
CA GLU A 307 -22.31 -60.07 -22.50
C GLU A 307 -22.51 -58.93 -21.47
N SER A 308 -22.27 -59.16 -20.15
CA SER A 308 -20.99 -59.37 -19.42
C SER A 308 -20.20 -58.06 -19.25
N SER A 309 -19.84 -57.57 -18.06
CA SER A 309 -19.20 -58.25 -16.93
C SER A 309 -19.31 -57.47 -15.60
N LYS A 310 -19.65 -58.17 -14.50
CA LYS A 310 -19.26 -57.90 -13.09
C LYS A 310 -18.18 -58.96 -12.72
N PRO A 311 -17.46 -59.00 -11.56
CA PRO A 311 -17.88 -58.70 -10.16
C PRO A 311 -16.82 -57.89 -9.34
N THR A 312 -17.13 -57.17 -8.24
CA THR A 312 -17.51 -57.57 -6.86
C THR A 312 -16.46 -58.35 -6.06
N LEU A 313 -15.95 -57.76 -4.95
CA LEU A 313 -15.94 -58.24 -3.53
C LEU A 313 -14.99 -57.28 -2.75
N LEU A 314 -15.32 -56.56 -1.67
CA LEU A 314 -15.87 -56.87 -0.34
C LEU A 314 -14.95 -57.70 0.56
N ASN A 315 -14.56 -57.07 1.69
CA ASN A 315 -13.96 -57.56 2.96
C ASN A 315 -12.84 -56.60 3.40
N ALA A 316 -12.58 -56.28 4.67
CA ALA A 316 -13.18 -56.55 5.96
C ALA A 316 -12.50 -55.61 7.00
N ASP A 317 -13.08 -55.53 8.19
CA ASP A 317 -12.53 -54.99 9.44
C ASP A 317 -11.01 -55.06 9.64
N MET A 318 -10.42 -54.05 10.27
CA MET A 318 -9.65 -54.21 11.53
C MET A 318 -9.26 -52.85 12.13
N LYS A 319 -9.65 -52.62 13.40
CA LYS A 319 -9.06 -51.60 14.28
C LYS A 319 -7.57 -51.88 14.51
N HIS A 320 -6.74 -50.84 14.54
CA HIS A 320 -5.56 -50.83 15.41
C HIS A 320 -5.29 -49.42 15.96
N VAL A 321 -5.10 -49.41 17.27
CA VAL A 321 -4.71 -48.34 18.18
C VAL A 321 -3.22 -48.04 18.03
N CYS A 322 -2.82 -46.77 18.21
CA CYS A 322 -1.50 -46.40 18.75
C CYS A 322 -1.57 -45.04 19.51
N SER A 323 -1.35 -45.14 20.83
CA SER A 323 -0.86 -44.12 21.78
C SER A 323 0.42 -43.42 21.27
N GLU A 324 0.57 -42.11 21.41
CA GLU A 324 1.05 -41.35 22.60
C GLU A 324 2.56 -41.41 22.79
N GLN A 325 3.23 -40.25 22.71
CA GLN A 325 4.26 -39.82 23.66
C GLN A 325 4.57 -38.32 23.46
N GLU A 326 4.12 -37.51 24.43
CA GLU A 326 4.70 -36.20 24.72
C GLU A 326 6.00 -36.39 25.52
N GLY A 327 7.08 -35.75 25.08
CA GLY A 327 8.32 -35.61 25.82
C GLY A 327 8.52 -34.14 26.22
N LYS A 328 8.60 -33.90 27.53
CA LYS A 328 8.76 -32.60 28.19
C LYS A 328 10.08 -32.59 28.96
N GLN A 329 10.95 -31.61 28.71
CA GLN A 329 11.97 -31.10 29.64
C GLN A 329 12.56 -29.84 29.01
N SER A 330 12.34 -28.66 29.59
CA SER A 330 13.04 -28.05 30.74
C SER A 330 14.46 -27.60 30.42
#